data_AF-A0A5C5CM23-F1
#
_entry.id   AF-A0A5C5CM23-F1
#
_cell.length_a   1.000
_cell.length_b   1.000
_cell.length_c   1.000
_cell.angle_alpha   90.00
_cell.angle_beta   90.00
_cell.angle_gamma   90.00
#
_symmetry.space_group_name_H-M   'P 1'
#
loop_
_entity.id
_entity.type
_entity.pdbx_description
1 polymer ?
#
loop_
_entity_poly.entity_id
_entity_poly.type
_entity_poly.pdbx_seq_one_letter_code
_entity_poly.pdbx_strand_id
1 'polypeptide(L)' 'MRADVAMPDHILIRVFSEEKKTLKELARKKGTSLSGLIRAAVLPAQGSENVARAK' A
#
# COMPACT_ATOMS: atom_id res chain seq x y z
N MET A 1 24.06 2.68 0.19
CA MET A 1 22.71 3.28 0.24
C MET A 1 22.32 3.35 1.70
N ARG A 2 22.36 4.54 2.33
CA ARG A 2 22.16 4.71 3.79
C ARG A 2 20.72 4.34 4.16
N ALA A 3 20.57 3.50 5.18
CA ALA A 3 19.28 3.11 5.75
C ALA A 3 18.72 4.16 6.73
N ASP A 4 19.40 5.31 6.90
CA ASP A 4 19.17 6.25 8.00
C ASP A 4 18.21 7.41 7.70
N VAL A 5 17.49 7.39 6.58
CA VAL A 5 16.37 8.33 6.39
C VAL A 5 15.09 7.60 6.77
N ALA A 6 14.83 7.52 8.07
CA ALA A 6 13.50 7.20 8.55
C ALA A 6 12.58 8.35 8.14
N MET A 7 11.96 8.25 6.95
CA MET A 7 10.84 9.13 6.61
C MET A 7 9.77 8.88 7.69
N PRO A 8 9.30 9.89 8.42
CA PRO A 8 8.52 9.67 9.65
C PRO A 8 7.25 8.81 9.46
N ASP A 9 6.72 8.70 8.24
CA ASP A 9 5.42 8.09 7.96
C ASP A 9 5.45 6.91 6.96
N HIS A 10 6.46 6.03 7.02
CA HIS A 10 6.50 4.83 6.18
C HIS A 10 6.49 3.52 6.98
N ILE A 11 5.76 2.53 6.47
CA ILE A 11 5.72 1.18 7.04
C ILE A 11 6.73 0.31 6.29
N LEU A 12 7.69 -0.26 7.04
CA LEU A 12 8.61 -1.28 6.53
C LEU A 12 8.08 -2.67 6.87
N ILE A 13 8.01 -3.54 5.87
CA ILE A 13 7.52 -4.91 6.02
C ILE A 13 8.54 -5.86 5.40
N ARG A 14 8.83 -6.96 6.09
CA ARG A 14 9.62 -8.07 5.54
C ARG A 14 8.69 -9.01 4.78
N VAL A 15 9.08 -9.34 3.57
CA VAL A 15 8.36 -10.24 2.65
C VAL A 15 9.39 -11.11 1.94
N PHE A 16 8.95 -12.27 1.44
CA PHE A 16 9.82 -13.11 0.63
C PHE A 16 10.15 -12.45 -0.71
N SER A 17 11.29 -12.81 -1.30
CA SER A 17 11.76 -12.24 -2.56
C SER A 17 10.75 -12.45 -3.71
N GLU A 18 10.14 -13.63 -3.78
CA GLU A 18 9.15 -13.98 -4.81
C GLU A 18 7.83 -13.20 -4.65
N GLU A 19 7.37 -13.01 -3.40
CA GLU A 19 6.20 -12.18 -3.12
C GLU A 19 6.45 -10.73 -3.57
N LYS A 20 7.62 -10.19 -3.21
CA LYS A 20 8.01 -8.84 -3.60
C LYS A 20 8.07 -8.67 -5.12
N LYS A 21 8.56 -9.68 -5.85
CA LYS A 21 8.63 -9.66 -7.32
C LYS A 21 7.22 -9.66 -7.91
N THR A 22 6.38 -10.58 -7.47
CA THR A 22 4.98 -10.71 -7.91
C THR A 22 4.20 -9.40 -7.69
N LEU A 23 4.30 -8.82 -6.49
CA LEU A 23 3.62 -7.57 -6.16
C LEU A 23 4.13 -6.38 -6.97
N LYS A 24 5.43 -6.31 -7.27
CA LYS A 24 5.99 -5.28 -8.15
C LYS A 24 5.46 -5.38 -9.58
N GLU A 25 5.39 -6.60 -10.11
CA GLU A 25 4.83 -6.83 -11.45
C GLU A 25 3.35 -6.45 -11.51
N LEU A 26 2.59 -6.80 -10.46
CA LEU A 26 1.18 -6.42 -10.35
C LEU A 26 0.99 -4.90 -10.26
N ALA A 27 1.79 -4.21 -9.44
CA ALA A 27 1.76 -2.77 -9.32
C ALA A 27 2.08 -2.08 -10.67
N ARG A 28 3.10 -2.58 -11.38
CA ARG A 28 3.46 -2.11 -12.73
C ARG A 28 2.32 -2.30 -13.74
N LYS A 29 1.69 -3.48 -13.75
CA LYS A 29 0.53 -3.76 -14.63
C LYS A 29 -0.65 -2.81 -14.36
N LYS A 30 -0.83 -2.42 -13.10
CA LYS A 30 -1.87 -1.46 -12.68
C LYS A 30 -1.44 0.01 -12.80
N GLY A 31 -0.23 0.31 -13.28
CA GLY A 31 0.28 1.67 -13.40
C GLY A 31 0.43 2.40 -12.06
N THR A 32 0.60 1.68 -10.95
CA THR A 32 0.71 2.26 -9.60
C THR A 32 2.01 1.85 -8.91
N SER A 33 2.31 2.49 -7.79
CA SER A 33 3.43 2.10 -6.92
C SER A 33 3.06 0.88 -6.08
N LEU A 34 4.07 0.15 -5.58
CA LEU A 34 3.85 -0.97 -4.66
C LEU A 34 3.11 -0.53 -3.38
N SER A 35 3.46 0.64 -2.83
CA SER A 35 2.77 1.21 -1.67
C SER A 35 1.33 1.59 -2.01
N GLY A 36 1.07 2.14 -3.20
CA GLY A 36 -0.29 2.45 -3.67
C GLY A 36 -1.15 1.19 -3.83
N LEU A 37 -0.56 0.12 -4.37
CA LEU A 37 -1.22 -1.18 -4.47
C LEU A 37 -1.62 -1.73 -3.10
N ILE A 38 -0.70 -1.70 -2.12
CA ILE A 38 -0.97 -2.18 -0.76
C ILE A 38 -2.03 -1.31 -0.07
N ARG A 39 -1.93 0.03 -0.18
CA ARG A 39 -2.94 0.95 0.39
C ARG A 39 -4.32 0.68 -0.17
N ALA A 40 -4.46 0.49 -1.48
CA ALA A 40 -5.75 0.20 -2.12
C ALA A 40 -6.34 -1.15 -1.71
N ALA A 41 -5.50 -2.11 -1.30
CA ALA A 41 -5.95 -3.42 -0.85
C ALA A 41 -6.33 -3.44 0.64
N VAL A 42 -5.64 -2.64 1.47
CA VAL A 42 -5.79 -2.66 2.94
C VAL A 42 -6.71 -1.57 3.44
N LEU A 43 -6.66 -0.38 2.85
CA LEU A 43 -7.52 0.73 3.24
C LEU A 43 -8.82 0.62 2.44
N PRO A 44 -9.98 0.46 3.10
CA PRO A 44 -11.25 0.59 2.39
C PRO A 44 -11.30 1.96 1.73
N ALA A 45 -11.83 2.02 0.50
CA ALA A 45 -12.12 3.30 -0.14
C ALA A 45 -12.96 4.11 0.86
N GLN A 46 -12.46 5.26 1.31
CA GLN A 46 -13.07 6.09 2.34
C GLN A 46 -14.37 6.74 1.84
N GLY A 47 -15.37 5.93 1.48
CA GLY A 47 -16.60 6.37 0.86
C GLY A 47 -17.82 5.49 1.14
N SER A 48 -17.71 4.37 1.87
CA SER A 48 -18.87 3.50 2.14
C SER A 48 -19.26 3.32 3.61
N GLU A 49 -18.62 4.01 4.56
CA GLU A 49 -18.96 3.88 6.00
C GLU A 49 -19.53 5.14 6.66
N ASN A 50 -19.68 6.27 5.95
CA ASN A 50 -20.14 7.53 6.57
C ASN A 50 -21.57 7.97 6.21
N VAL A 51 -22.41 7.12 5.60
CA VAL A 51 -23.81 7.49 5.28
C VAL A 51 -24.86 6.69 6.10
N ALA A 52 -24.45 5.98 7.15
CA ALA A 52 -25.41 5.24 7.99
C ALA A 52 -25.69 5.88 9.37
N ARG A 53 -25.13 7.07 9.68
CA ARG A 53 -25.36 7.75 10.96
C ARG A 53 -25.41 9.26 10.84
N ALA A 54 -26.37 9.78 10.07
CA ALA A 54 -26.89 11.13 10.27
C ALA A 54 -28.15 11.35 9.41
N LYS A 55 -29.31 10.83 9.84
CA LYS A 55 -30.50 11.63 10.17
C LYS A 55 -31.64 10.72 10.63
#